data_AF-A0A7S2PF56-F1
#
_entry.id   AF-A0A7S2PF56-F1
#
_cell.length_a   1.000
_cell.length_b   1.000
_cell.length_c   1.000
_cell.angle_alpha   90.00
_cell.angle_beta   90.00
_cell.angle_gamma   90.00
#
_symmetry.space_group_name_H-M   'P 1'
#
loop_
_entity.id
_entity.type
_entity.pdbx_description
1 polymer ?
#
loop_
_entity_poly.entity_id
_entity_poly.type
_entity_poly.pdbx_seq_one_letter_code
_entity_poly.pdbx_strand_id
1 'polypeptide(L)'
;VDSGTEKNYESNGVVVVVRGQTFGAPFLNMLETSGKIDRPIAKSNKRRPRRSKANKPACGTKRPNKLSKVMAKNHSNTCLGLMESCSSSLPALLTCTLVMEGKGTIESGASIEAYNQQVSENESMQDQEVEILGYATVGYFSQSRGCSHGICIVSAAKLLGAILQKGSSCITATSCGLRRIELRVWVRNDVDAVPRIATLHPFF
;
A
#
# COMPACT_ATOMS: atom_id res chain seq x y z
N VAL A 1 -13.88 15.59 49.15
CA VAL A 1 -12.63 15.60 48.36
C VAL A 1 -12.86 14.61 47.24
N ASP A 2 -13.53 15.06 46.17
CA ASP A 2 -13.78 14.25 44.99
C ASP A 2 -13.00 14.87 43.84
N SER A 3 -11.88 14.26 43.51
CA SER A 3 -11.01 14.63 42.40
C SER A 3 -11.65 14.23 41.08
N GLY A 4 -12.27 15.23 40.42
CA GLY A 4 -12.72 15.15 39.04
C GLY A 4 -11.55 14.90 38.10
N THR A 5 -11.56 13.75 37.43
CA THR A 5 -10.64 13.44 36.33
C THR A 5 -11.23 14.04 35.05
N GLU A 6 -10.69 15.17 34.64
CA GLU A 6 -10.92 15.77 33.33
C GLU A 6 -10.45 14.78 32.25
N LYS A 7 -11.40 14.20 31.52
CA LYS A 7 -11.11 13.51 30.27
C LYS A 7 -10.96 14.57 29.20
N ASN A 8 -9.72 14.92 28.88
CA ASN A 8 -9.37 15.64 27.65
C ASN A 8 -9.82 14.80 26.46
N TYR A 9 -10.97 15.14 25.88
CA TYR A 9 -11.34 14.70 24.55
C TYR A 9 -10.54 15.55 23.56
N GLU A 10 -9.34 15.07 23.22
CA GLU A 10 -8.58 15.62 22.10
C GLU A 10 -9.44 15.57 20.83
N SER A 11 -9.63 16.74 20.23
CA SER A 11 -10.23 17.07 18.94
C SER A 11 -10.99 15.95 18.23
N ASN A 12 -12.32 16.11 18.17
CA ASN A 12 -13.21 15.49 17.18
C ASN A 12 -12.79 15.88 15.76
N GLY A 13 -11.73 15.26 15.23
CA GLY A 13 -11.39 15.33 13.82
C GLY A 13 -12.53 14.67 13.04
N VAL A 14 -13.29 15.47 12.30
CA VAL A 14 -14.31 14.95 11.39
C VAL A 14 -13.59 14.12 10.33
N VAL A 15 -13.63 12.80 10.48
CA VAL A 15 -13.12 11.86 9.48
C VAL A 15 -14.12 11.82 8.34
N VAL A 16 -13.87 12.62 7.30
CA VAL A 16 -14.70 12.60 6.09
C VAL A 16 -14.21 11.46 5.19
N VAL A 17 -14.99 10.38 5.14
CA VAL A 17 -14.79 9.31 4.15
C VAL A 17 -15.34 9.79 2.81
N VAL A 18 -14.51 10.50 2.03
CA VAL A 18 -14.91 11.01 0.71
C VAL A 18 -14.77 9.90 -0.33
N ARG A 19 -15.90 9.33 -0.77
CA ARG A 19 -15.97 8.49 -1.97
C ARG A 19 -16.36 9.38 -3.17
N GLY A 20 -15.50 9.49 -4.19
CA GLY A 20 -15.88 10.20 -5.41
C GLY A 20 -14.73 10.51 -6.38
N GLN A 21 -15.08 10.69 -7.67
CA GLN A 21 -14.16 11.04 -8.76
C GLN A 21 -13.29 12.27 -8.46
N THR A 22 -13.82 13.26 -7.74
CA THR A 22 -13.13 14.53 -7.45
C THR A 22 -11.92 14.36 -6.54
N PHE A 23 -11.99 13.49 -5.53
CA PHE A 23 -10.86 13.24 -4.61
C PHE A 23 -9.97 12.08 -5.08
N GLY A 24 -10.50 11.17 -5.91
CA GLY A 24 -9.73 10.08 -6.52
C GLY A 24 -8.90 10.51 -7.74
N ALA A 25 -9.37 11.50 -8.51
CA ALA A 25 -8.71 11.99 -9.72
C ALA A 25 -7.22 12.36 -9.52
N PRO A 26 -6.81 13.02 -8.42
CA PRO A 26 -5.40 13.34 -8.21
C PRO A 26 -4.53 12.08 -7.98
N PHE A 27 -5.05 11.05 -7.32
CA PHE A 27 -4.37 9.76 -7.17
C PHE A 27 -4.32 8.97 -8.48
N LEU A 28 -5.36 9.07 -9.31
CA LEU A 28 -5.37 8.51 -10.66
C LEU A 28 -4.33 9.22 -11.55
N ASN A 29 -4.26 10.54 -11.52
CA ASN A 29 -3.25 11.32 -12.23
C ASN A 29 -1.84 10.94 -11.77
N MET A 30 -1.64 10.74 -10.46
CA MET A 30 -0.39 10.25 -9.91
C MET A 30 -0.02 8.90 -10.55
N LEU A 31 -0.93 7.92 -10.61
CA LEU A 31 -0.73 6.62 -11.28
C LEU A 31 -0.30 6.75 -12.75
N GLU A 32 -0.79 7.78 -13.46
CA GLU A 32 -0.40 8.03 -14.85
C GLU A 32 1.06 8.46 -14.98
N THR A 33 1.51 9.32 -14.06
CA THR A 33 2.89 9.84 -14.02
C THR A 33 3.93 8.81 -13.57
N SER A 34 3.48 7.74 -12.89
CA SER A 34 4.36 6.75 -12.30
C SER A 34 4.97 5.75 -13.32
N GLY A 35 4.69 5.92 -14.61
CA GLY A 35 5.43 5.27 -15.71
C GLY A 35 4.64 4.20 -16.46
N LYS A 36 5.27 3.62 -17.50
CA LYS A 36 4.68 2.57 -18.33
C LYS A 36 5.14 1.20 -17.86
N ILE A 37 4.21 0.26 -17.79
CA ILE A 37 4.50 -1.15 -17.58
C ILE A 37 4.66 -1.76 -18.96
N ASP A 38 5.89 -2.05 -19.35
CA ASP A 38 6.13 -2.81 -20.57
C ASP A 38 5.48 -4.18 -20.42
N ARG A 39 4.44 -4.44 -21.20
CA ARG A 39 4.01 -5.81 -21.45
C ARG A 39 5.11 -6.42 -22.31
N PRO A 40 5.78 -7.51 -21.88
CA PRO A 40 6.50 -8.29 -22.85
C PRO A 40 5.43 -8.75 -23.83
N ILE A 41 5.49 -8.24 -25.05
CA ILE A 41 4.71 -8.74 -26.17
C ILE A 41 5.06 -10.23 -26.19
N ALA A 42 4.12 -11.08 -25.82
CA ALA A 42 4.33 -12.51 -25.80
C ALA A 42 4.71 -12.90 -27.23
N LYS A 43 6.01 -13.09 -27.49
CA LYS A 43 6.48 -13.67 -28.74
C LYS A 43 5.84 -15.04 -28.79
N SER A 44 4.83 -15.20 -29.64
CA SER A 44 4.03 -16.42 -29.73
C SER A 44 4.90 -17.53 -30.30
N ASN A 45 5.72 -18.16 -29.47
CA ASN A 45 6.36 -19.39 -29.82
C ASN A 45 5.27 -20.46 -29.80
N LYS A 46 4.85 -20.88 -31.02
CA LYS A 46 3.89 -21.94 -31.30
C LYS A 46 4.38 -23.29 -30.77
N ARG A 47 4.42 -23.49 -29.45
CA ARG A 47 4.65 -24.80 -28.83
C ARG A 47 3.33 -25.38 -28.34
N ARG A 48 3.10 -26.63 -28.75
CA ARG A 48 1.91 -27.46 -28.53
C ARG A 48 1.50 -27.46 -27.04
N PRO A 49 0.21 -27.30 -26.70
CA PRO A 49 -0.21 -27.16 -25.31
C PRO A 49 -0.06 -28.50 -24.59
N ARG A 50 0.91 -28.59 -23.67
CA ARG A 50 0.87 -29.60 -22.60
C ARG A 50 -0.26 -29.21 -21.67
N ARG A 51 -1.20 -30.13 -21.43
CA ARG A 51 -2.33 -30.05 -20.48
C ARG A 51 -1.86 -29.39 -19.18
N SER A 52 -2.04 -28.07 -19.06
CA SER A 52 -1.50 -27.29 -17.95
C SER A 52 -2.48 -27.35 -16.79
N LYS A 53 -1.96 -27.70 -15.61
CA LYS A 53 -2.62 -27.42 -14.34
C LYS A 53 -3.04 -25.95 -14.36
N ALA A 54 -4.34 -25.73 -14.16
CA ALA A 54 -5.05 -24.47 -13.92
C ALA A 54 -4.26 -23.20 -14.26
N ASN A 55 -4.76 -22.48 -15.26
CA ASN A 55 -4.44 -21.09 -15.59
C ASN A 55 -4.42 -20.20 -14.34
N LYS A 56 -3.33 -20.21 -13.58
CA LYS A 56 -3.03 -19.13 -12.65
C LYS A 56 -2.72 -17.95 -13.56
N PRO A 57 -3.49 -16.84 -13.50
CA PRO A 57 -3.07 -15.64 -14.19
C PRO A 57 -1.65 -15.34 -13.71
N ALA A 58 -0.72 -15.16 -14.63
CA ALA A 58 0.63 -14.73 -14.32
C ALA A 58 0.53 -13.30 -13.75
N CYS A 59 0.17 -13.20 -12.47
CA CYS A 59 0.22 -11.97 -11.70
C CYS A 59 1.68 -11.73 -11.33
N GLY A 60 2.52 -11.56 -12.35
CA GLY A 60 3.87 -11.07 -12.17
C GLY A 60 3.75 -9.61 -11.75
N THR A 61 4.12 -9.33 -10.51
CA THR A 61 4.41 -7.97 -10.04
C THR A 61 5.55 -7.43 -10.91
N LYS A 62 5.18 -6.75 -12.00
CA LYS A 62 6.16 -6.10 -12.86
C LYS A 62 6.61 -4.86 -12.15
N ARG A 63 7.88 -4.82 -11.76
CA ARG A 63 8.49 -3.56 -11.33
C ARG A 63 8.34 -2.56 -12.47
N PRO A 64 7.86 -1.34 -12.21
CA PRO A 64 7.76 -0.34 -13.25
C PRO A 64 9.14 -0.06 -13.82
N ASN A 65 9.20 0.26 -15.12
CA ASN A 65 10.41 0.72 -15.75
C ASN A 65 11.00 1.88 -14.94
N LYS A 66 12.33 1.88 -14.76
CA LYS A 66 13.04 3.00 -14.12
C LYS A 66 12.56 4.30 -14.76
N LEU A 67 11.87 5.12 -13.98
CA LEU A 67 11.31 6.37 -14.46
C LEU A 67 12.43 7.23 -15.06
N SER A 68 12.13 7.89 -16.18
CA SER A 68 12.97 8.99 -16.66
C SER A 68 13.13 10.02 -15.53
N LYS A 69 14.31 10.65 -15.44
CA LYS A 69 14.58 11.69 -14.41
C LYS A 69 13.49 12.76 -14.37
N VAL A 70 12.96 13.15 -15.54
CA VAL A 70 11.88 14.15 -15.66
C VAL A 70 10.56 13.62 -15.09
N MET A 71 10.20 12.37 -15.41
CA MET A 71 8.98 11.74 -14.90
C MET A 71 9.07 11.48 -13.40
N ALA A 72 10.23 11.10 -12.89
CA ALA A 72 10.46 10.93 -11.46
C ALA A 72 10.30 12.26 -10.69
N LYS A 73 10.81 13.37 -11.24
CA LYS A 73 10.64 14.70 -10.66
C LYS A 73 9.17 15.12 -10.65
N ASN A 74 8.46 14.93 -11.76
CA ASN A 74 7.03 15.26 -11.85
C ASN A 74 6.20 14.41 -10.89
N HIS A 75 6.50 13.11 -10.79
CA HIS A 75 5.85 12.21 -9.84
C HIS A 75 6.09 12.68 -8.40
N SER A 76 7.33 13.01 -8.05
CA SER A 76 7.67 13.52 -6.71
C SER A 76 6.91 14.82 -6.39
N ASN A 77 6.89 15.77 -7.32
CA ASN A 77 6.17 17.04 -7.12
C ASN A 77 4.67 16.81 -6.95
N THR A 78 4.10 15.86 -7.70
CA THR A 78 2.68 15.50 -7.59
C THR A 78 2.39 14.92 -6.21
N CYS A 79 3.17 13.94 -5.74
CA CYS A 79 2.99 13.36 -4.42
C CYS A 79 3.14 14.40 -3.30
N LEU A 80 4.12 15.31 -3.40
CA LEU A 80 4.30 16.38 -2.42
C LEU A 80 3.10 17.33 -2.37
N GLY A 81 2.61 17.78 -3.53
CA GLY A 81 1.42 18.65 -3.58
C GLY A 81 0.15 17.98 -3.06
N LEU A 82 -0.02 16.68 -3.34
CA LEU A 82 -1.13 15.90 -2.78
C LEU A 82 -0.99 15.71 -1.26
N MET A 83 0.22 15.46 -0.78
CA MET A 83 0.49 15.30 0.63
C MET A 83 0.20 16.59 1.39
N GLU A 84 0.65 17.75 0.89
CA GLU A 84 0.35 19.06 1.48
C GLU A 84 -1.15 19.34 1.52
N SER A 85 -1.87 19.00 0.44
CA SER A 85 -3.34 19.14 0.38
C SER A 85 -4.04 18.22 1.40
N CYS A 86 -3.62 16.96 1.50
CA CYS A 86 -4.18 15.98 2.45
C CYS A 86 -3.85 16.32 3.91
N SER A 87 -2.73 17.01 4.16
CA SER A 87 -2.32 17.41 5.50
C SER A 87 -2.97 18.71 5.95
N SER A 88 -3.19 19.67 5.04
CA SER A 88 -3.68 21.01 5.38
C SER A 88 -5.20 21.15 5.34
N SER A 89 -5.88 20.43 4.44
CA SER A 89 -7.27 20.73 4.11
C SER A 89 -8.27 19.78 4.79
N LEU A 90 -8.02 18.47 4.74
CA LEU A 90 -8.85 17.43 5.37
C LEU A 90 -8.06 16.13 5.56
N PRO A 91 -8.16 15.45 6.72
CA PRO A 91 -7.58 14.13 6.92
C PRO A 91 -8.25 13.12 5.97
N ALA A 92 -7.58 12.81 4.87
CA ALA A 92 -8.03 11.83 3.90
C ALA A 92 -7.60 10.42 4.31
N LEU A 93 -8.58 9.52 4.46
CA LEU A 93 -8.35 8.10 4.71
C LEU A 93 -8.65 7.29 3.45
N LEU A 94 -7.74 6.38 3.12
CA LEU A 94 -7.87 5.47 1.99
C LEU A 94 -8.20 4.07 2.49
N THR A 95 -9.23 3.47 1.89
CA THR A 95 -9.45 2.03 2.03
C THR A 95 -8.47 1.32 1.10
N CYS A 96 -7.78 0.31 1.62
CA CYS A 96 -6.83 -0.50 0.87
C CYS A 96 -7.09 -1.99 1.13
N THR A 97 -6.70 -2.84 0.20
CA THR A 97 -6.54 -4.28 0.48
C THR A 97 -5.12 -4.60 0.87
N LEU A 98 -4.94 -5.49 1.83
CA LEU A 98 -3.67 -6.11 2.18
C LEU A 98 -3.62 -7.54 1.64
N VAL A 99 -2.42 -7.95 1.24
CA VAL A 99 -2.10 -9.33 0.88
C VAL A 99 -0.79 -9.71 1.57
N MET A 100 -0.81 -10.72 2.44
CA MET A 100 0.41 -11.17 3.12
C MET A 100 1.41 -11.78 2.13
N GLU A 101 2.68 -11.43 2.30
CA GLU A 101 3.79 -12.08 1.61
C GLU A 101 4.29 -13.25 2.45
N GLY A 102 3.98 -14.48 2.04
CA GLY A 102 4.43 -15.69 2.73
C GLY A 102 3.48 -16.14 3.85
N LYS A 103 4.06 -16.62 4.96
CA LYS A 103 3.30 -17.17 6.10
C LYS A 103 2.93 -16.06 7.08
N GLY A 104 1.68 -16.08 7.53
CA GLY A 104 1.16 -15.16 8.54
C GLY A 104 -0.34 -14.95 8.39
N THR A 105 -0.94 -14.40 9.44
CA THR A 105 -2.34 -13.97 9.50
C THR A 105 -2.39 -12.46 9.66
N ILE A 106 -3.44 -11.85 9.12
CA ILE A 106 -3.76 -10.44 9.37
C ILE A 106 -4.87 -10.44 10.42
N GLU A 107 -4.63 -9.81 11.55
CA GLU A 107 -5.66 -9.66 12.58
C GLU A 107 -6.35 -8.29 12.47
N SER A 108 -7.56 -8.19 13.02
CA SER A 108 -8.21 -6.89 13.19
C SER A 108 -7.42 -6.05 14.18
N GLY A 109 -7.17 -4.79 13.85
CA GLY A 109 -6.35 -3.89 14.67
C GLY A 109 -4.85 -3.97 14.40
N ALA A 110 -4.38 -4.89 13.54
CA ALA A 110 -2.96 -4.97 13.20
C ALA A 110 -2.45 -3.64 12.62
N SER A 111 -1.28 -3.17 13.08
CA SER A 111 -0.66 -1.94 12.59
C SER A 111 -0.02 -2.17 11.22
N ILE A 112 -0.08 -1.14 10.37
CA ILE A 112 0.52 -1.12 9.05
C ILE A 112 1.60 -0.06 9.06
N GLU A 113 2.84 -0.50 8.88
CA GLU A 113 4.04 0.32 9.03
C GLU A 113 4.76 0.44 7.68
N ALA A 114 5.39 1.58 7.42
CA ALA A 114 6.16 1.78 6.20
C ALA A 114 7.30 0.77 6.10
N TYR A 115 7.46 0.12 4.94
CA TYR A 115 8.60 -0.76 4.70
C TYR A 115 9.84 0.06 4.36
N ASN A 116 10.87 0.02 5.20
CA ASN A 116 12.17 0.60 4.89
C ASN A 116 13.17 -0.51 4.54
N GLN A 117 13.57 -0.57 3.27
CA GLN A 117 14.49 -1.60 2.78
C GLN A 117 15.89 -1.49 3.40
N GLN A 118 16.33 -0.29 3.81
CA GLN A 118 17.67 -0.08 4.36
C GLN A 118 17.87 -0.68 5.75
N VAL A 119 16.77 -0.90 6.49
CA VAL A 119 16.79 -1.39 7.87
C VAL A 119 16.81 -2.92 7.94
N SER A 120 16.43 -3.58 6.85
CA SER A 120 16.26 -5.04 6.81
C SER A 120 17.57 -5.83 6.94
N GLU A 121 18.75 -5.18 6.84
CA GLU A 121 20.01 -5.90 6.72
C GLU A 121 20.96 -5.76 7.92
N ASN A 122 20.92 -4.73 8.79
CA ASN A 122 21.98 -4.57 9.79
C ASN A 122 21.68 -3.83 11.12
N GLU A 123 20.46 -3.36 11.42
CA GLU A 123 20.22 -2.62 12.67
C GLU A 123 19.01 -3.14 13.44
N SER A 124 19.20 -3.33 14.75
CA SER A 124 18.14 -3.64 15.72
C SER A 124 17.03 -2.58 15.63
N MET A 125 15.83 -2.99 15.22
CA MET A 125 14.64 -2.14 15.03
C MET A 125 14.13 -1.43 16.31
N GLN A 126 14.91 -1.38 17.39
CA GLN A 126 14.46 -0.88 18.70
C GLN A 126 14.44 0.64 18.81
N ASP A 127 15.23 1.37 18.00
CA ASP A 127 15.38 2.83 18.16
C ASP A 127 14.87 3.67 16.96
N GLN A 128 14.25 3.05 15.95
CA GLN A 128 13.66 3.82 14.84
C GLN A 128 12.19 4.11 15.10
N GLU A 129 11.83 5.39 14.94
CA GLU A 129 10.45 5.85 14.98
C GLU A 129 9.67 5.20 13.84
N VAL A 130 8.83 4.22 14.20
CA VAL A 130 8.07 3.44 13.24
C VAL A 130 6.89 4.28 12.74
N GLU A 131 6.93 4.67 11.47
CA GLU A 131 5.83 5.40 10.85
C GLU A 131 4.64 4.47 10.58
N ILE A 132 3.62 4.55 11.43
CA ILE A 132 2.35 3.83 11.25
C ILE A 132 1.50 4.55 10.20
N LEU A 133 1.27 3.88 9.08
CA LEU A 133 0.44 4.32 7.96
C LEU A 133 -1.06 4.17 8.25
N GLY A 134 -1.44 3.14 9.00
CA GLY A 134 -2.84 2.82 9.30
C GLY A 134 -3.01 1.47 9.99
N TYR A 135 -4.24 0.96 9.96
CA TYR A 135 -4.62 -0.27 10.67
C TYR A 135 -5.49 -1.19 9.83
N ALA A 136 -5.32 -2.49 10.02
CA ALA A 136 -6.18 -3.51 9.46
C ALA A 136 -7.55 -3.50 10.15
N THR A 137 -8.62 -3.47 9.37
CA THR A 137 -10.01 -3.54 9.85
C THR A 137 -10.49 -4.98 9.95
N VAL A 138 -10.04 -5.83 9.03
CA VAL A 138 -10.36 -7.25 9.01
C VAL A 138 -9.29 -7.99 8.22
N GLY A 139 -8.98 -9.21 8.65
CA GLY A 139 -8.19 -10.16 7.90
C GLY A 139 -8.91 -11.48 7.74
N TYR A 140 -8.61 -12.19 6.66
CA TYR A 140 -9.15 -13.52 6.37
C TYR A 140 -8.16 -14.32 5.52
N PHE A 141 -8.14 -15.64 5.71
CA PHE A 141 -7.34 -16.53 4.88
C PHE A 141 -8.11 -16.98 3.65
N SER A 142 -7.58 -16.74 2.45
CA SER A 142 -8.20 -17.23 1.21
C SER A 142 -7.66 -18.62 0.86
N GLN A 143 -8.48 -19.65 1.05
CA GLN A 143 -8.13 -21.03 0.67
C GLN A 143 -7.81 -21.15 -0.83
N SER A 144 -8.54 -20.42 -1.68
CA SER A 144 -8.35 -20.43 -3.13
C SER A 144 -6.99 -19.86 -3.58
N ARG A 145 -6.47 -18.87 -2.84
CA ARG A 145 -5.21 -18.18 -3.15
C ARG A 145 -4.04 -18.69 -2.31
N GLY A 146 -4.31 -19.38 -1.21
CA GLY A 146 -3.31 -19.89 -0.27
C GLY A 146 -2.58 -18.79 0.49
N CYS A 147 -3.19 -17.62 0.68
CA CYS A 147 -2.59 -16.50 1.39
C CYS A 147 -3.64 -15.73 2.22
N SER A 148 -3.15 -14.99 3.23
CA SER A 148 -3.97 -14.11 4.05
C SER A 148 -4.20 -12.78 3.34
N HIS A 149 -5.44 -12.33 3.38
CA HIS A 149 -5.93 -11.07 2.83
C HIS A 149 -6.52 -10.21 3.94
N GLY A 150 -6.56 -8.91 3.73
CA GLY A 150 -7.24 -8.01 4.66
C GLY A 150 -7.77 -6.76 3.98
N ILE A 151 -8.62 -6.05 4.71
CA ILE A 151 -9.03 -4.69 4.38
C ILE A 151 -8.48 -3.79 5.46
N CYS A 152 -7.94 -2.66 5.07
CA CYS A 152 -7.37 -1.70 6.00
C CYS A 152 -7.71 -0.27 5.61
N ILE A 153 -7.50 0.62 6.57
CA ILE A 153 -7.66 2.05 6.40
C ILE A 153 -6.29 2.68 6.69
N VAL A 154 -5.81 3.49 5.75
CA VAL A 154 -4.52 4.19 5.85
C VAL A 154 -4.69 5.68 5.65
N SER A 155 -3.82 6.48 6.28
CA SER A 155 -3.74 7.91 6.00
C SER A 155 -3.17 8.13 4.59
N ALA A 156 -3.87 8.92 3.78
CA ALA A 156 -3.42 9.26 2.44
C ALA A 156 -2.07 10.00 2.45
N ALA A 157 -1.90 10.95 3.38
CA ALA A 157 -0.66 11.73 3.49
C ALA A 157 0.53 10.83 3.83
N LYS A 158 0.38 9.95 4.82
CA LYS A 158 1.44 8.99 5.20
C LYS A 158 1.72 7.98 4.09
N LEU A 159 0.68 7.51 3.40
CA LEU A 159 0.84 6.63 2.25
C LEU A 159 1.66 7.30 1.13
N LEU A 160 1.37 8.57 0.81
CA LEU A 160 2.12 9.34 -0.18
C LEU A 160 3.58 9.54 0.24
N GLY A 161 3.83 9.80 1.52
CA GLY A 161 5.18 9.83 2.09
C GLY A 161 5.92 8.51 1.90
N ALA A 162 5.28 7.38 2.21
CA ALA A 162 5.85 6.05 2.02
C ALA A 162 6.07 5.69 0.54
N ILE A 163 5.24 6.19 -0.39
CA ILE A 163 5.43 6.01 -1.83
C ILE A 163 6.69 6.75 -2.32
N LEU A 164 6.97 7.93 -1.75
CA LEU A 164 8.15 8.73 -2.07
C LEU A 164 9.46 8.09 -1.57
N GLN A 165 9.40 7.20 -0.57
CA GLN A 165 10.57 6.47 -0.09
C GLN A 165 11.06 5.46 -1.14
N LYS A 166 12.37 5.44 -1.38
CA LYS A 166 12.97 4.56 -2.40
C LYS A 166 12.87 3.08 -1.98
N GLY A 167 12.31 2.26 -2.87
CA GLY A 167 12.32 0.80 -2.72
C GLY A 167 11.06 0.20 -2.08
N SER A 168 10.17 1.04 -1.56
CA SER A 168 8.96 0.59 -0.84
C SER A 168 7.75 0.41 -1.75
N SER A 169 7.67 1.15 -2.87
CA SER A 169 6.54 1.13 -3.79
C SER A 169 6.90 0.56 -5.18
N CYS A 170 5.93 -0.11 -5.81
CA CYS A 170 5.97 -0.48 -7.22
C CYS A 170 4.59 -0.33 -7.86
N ILE A 171 4.53 -0.23 -9.18
CA ILE A 171 3.25 -0.13 -9.91
C ILE A 171 3.11 -1.39 -10.72
N THR A 172 1.97 -2.04 -10.59
CA THR A 172 1.69 -3.28 -11.29
C THR A 172 0.47 -3.14 -12.18
N ALA A 173 0.43 -4.00 -13.20
CA ALA A 173 -0.72 -4.14 -14.06
C ALA A 173 -1.50 -5.36 -13.58
N THR A 174 -2.79 -5.17 -13.31
CA THR A 174 -3.69 -6.28 -13.02
C THR A 174 -3.93 -7.12 -14.29
N SER A 175 -4.52 -8.31 -14.12
CA SER A 175 -4.88 -9.19 -15.24
C SER A 175 -5.86 -8.55 -16.23
N CYS A 176 -6.69 -7.60 -15.79
CA CYS A 176 -7.57 -6.80 -16.66
C CYS A 176 -6.89 -5.59 -17.30
N GLY A 177 -5.59 -5.36 -17.02
CA GLY A 177 -4.83 -4.28 -17.60
C GLY A 177 -4.93 -2.94 -16.87
N LEU A 178 -5.63 -2.89 -15.75
CA LEU A 178 -5.66 -1.71 -14.88
C LEU A 178 -4.31 -1.56 -14.17
N ARG A 179 -3.86 -0.32 -14.02
CA ARG A 179 -2.66 0.00 -13.24
C ARG A 179 -3.05 0.16 -11.78
N ARG A 180 -2.23 -0.36 -10.87
CA ARG A 180 -2.37 -0.14 -9.43
C ARG A 180 -1.02 0.13 -8.79
N ILE A 181 -1.01 0.92 -7.73
CA ILE A 181 0.14 1.05 -6.85
C ILE A 181 0.12 -0.13 -5.88
N GLU A 182 1.29 -0.70 -5.68
CA GLU A 182 1.56 -1.71 -4.67
C GLU A 182 2.66 -1.18 -3.76
N LEU A 183 2.35 -1.02 -2.48
CA LEU A 183 3.32 -0.63 -1.48
C LEU A 183 3.65 -1.85 -0.62
N ARG A 184 4.92 -2.19 -0.49
CA ARG A 184 5.35 -3.14 0.55
C ARG A 184 5.27 -2.46 1.90
N VAL A 185 4.71 -3.16 2.87
CA VAL A 185 4.49 -2.68 4.22
C VAL A 185 4.84 -3.77 5.22
N TRP A 186 5.17 -3.35 6.44
CA TRP A 186 5.20 -4.25 7.59
C TRP A 186 3.82 -4.28 8.23
N VAL A 187 3.40 -5.48 8.64
CA VAL A 187 2.16 -5.73 9.38
C VAL A 187 2.56 -6.34 10.72
N ARG A 188 2.10 -5.73 11.81
CA ARG A 188 2.32 -6.22 13.17
C ARG A 188 0.98 -6.49 13.83
N ASN A 189 0.76 -7.74 14.23
CA ASN A 189 -0.39 -8.09 15.03
C ASN A 189 -0.08 -7.75 16.50
N ASP A 190 -1.10 -7.49 17.29
CA ASP A 190 -0.92 -7.16 18.71
C ASP A 190 -0.38 -8.37 19.50
N VAL A 191 -0.79 -9.58 19.09
CA VAL A 191 -0.38 -10.85 19.72
C VAL A 191 1.00 -11.33 19.23
N ASP A 192 1.36 -11.03 17.98
CA ASP A 192 2.63 -11.46 17.38
C ASP A 192 3.61 -10.28 17.29
N ALA A 193 4.62 -10.28 18.15
CA ALA A 193 5.66 -9.24 18.16
C ALA A 193 6.55 -9.22 16.89
N VAL A 194 6.45 -10.23 16.02
CA VAL A 194 7.27 -10.34 14.81
C VAL A 194 6.58 -9.67 13.62
N PRO A 195 7.12 -8.57 13.08
CA PRO A 195 6.54 -7.92 11.91
C PRO A 195 6.62 -8.84 10.69
N ARG A 196 5.57 -8.82 9.88
CA ARG A 196 5.44 -9.62 8.66
C ARG A 196 5.30 -8.71 7.45
N ILE A 197 5.80 -9.14 6.29
CA ILE A 197 5.70 -8.35 5.07
C ILE A 197 4.34 -8.58 4.43
N ALA A 198 3.70 -7.50 3.99
CA ALA A 198 2.52 -7.54 3.16
C ALA A 198 2.63 -6.57 1.99
N THR A 199 1.81 -6.79 0.98
CA THR A 199 1.57 -5.86 -0.11
C THR A 199 0.24 -5.14 0.10
N LEU A 200 0.29 -3.81 0.09
CA LEU A 200 -0.85 -2.91 0.21
C LEU A 200 -1.29 -2.44 -1.19
N HIS A 201 -2.59 -2.55 -1.48
CA HIS A 201 -3.21 -2.06 -2.71
C HIS A 201 -4.28 -1.02 -2.37
N PRO A 202 -4.05 0.27 -2.63
CA PRO A 202 -5.06 1.29 -2.41
C PRO A 202 -6.20 1.17 -3.43
N PHE A 203 -7.43 1.45 -2.98
CA PHE A 203 -8.57 1.63 -3.86
C PHE A 203 -8.64 3.09 -4.28
N PHE A 204 -8.63 3.34 -5.59
CA PHE A 204 -8.83 4.66 -6.22
C PHE A 204 -9.95 4.57 -7.24
#